data_AF-A0A3Q9AIV5-F1
#
_entry.id   AF-A0A3Q9AIV5-F1
#
_cell.length_a   1.000
_cell.length_b   1.000
_cell.length_c   1.000
_cell.angle_alpha   90.00
_cell.angle_beta   90.00
_cell.angle_gamma   90.00
#
_symmetry.space_group_name_H-M   'P 1'
#
loop_
_entity.id
_entity.type
_entity.pdbx_description
1 polymer ?
#
loop_
_entity_poly.entity_id
_entity_poly.type
_entity_poly.pdbx_seq_one_letter_code
_entity_poly.pdbx_strand_id
1 'polypeptide(L)'
;MSTMRRCQRCDVSLAGKRSDAKFCSAACRVGSHRQEVGRAEAIASGFTIDRAMRDALIESDRLNPQDEHDPVKVRAAFAEMCRQFAEKFA
;
A
#
# COMPACT_ATOMS: atom_id res chain seq x y z
N MET A 1 -30.41 -1.94 -26.24
CA MET A 1 -28.95 -2.21 -26.34
C MET A 1 -28.47 -2.63 -24.96
N SER A 2 -28.06 -3.89 -24.77
CA SER A 2 -27.55 -4.35 -23.46
C SER A 2 -26.08 -3.95 -23.37
N THR A 3 -25.78 -2.92 -22.59
CA THR A 3 -24.41 -2.49 -22.33
C THR A 3 -23.67 -3.66 -21.71
N MET A 4 -22.71 -4.26 -22.42
CA MET A 4 -21.88 -5.32 -21.88
C MET A 4 -21.20 -4.78 -20.61
N ARG A 5 -21.56 -5.33 -19.45
CA ARG A 5 -20.93 -4.95 -18.17
C ARG A 5 -19.49 -5.42 -18.19
N ARG A 6 -18.55 -4.48 -18.05
CA ARG A 6 -17.10 -4.74 -18.07
C ARG A 6 -16.48 -4.44 -16.73
N CYS A 7 -15.39 -5.12 -16.42
CA CYS A 7 -14.61 -4.87 -15.22
C CYS A 7 -14.02 -3.46 -15.25
N GLN A 8 -14.19 -2.71 -14.17
CA GLN A 8 -13.69 -1.33 -14.07
C GLN A 8 -12.16 -1.19 -14.11
N ARG A 9 -11.41 -2.29 -13.94
CA ARG A 9 -9.93 -2.29 -13.95
C ARG A 9 -9.31 -2.84 -15.23
N CYS A 10 -9.79 -3.98 -15.72
CA CYS A 10 -9.17 -4.72 -16.84
C CYS A 10 -10.07 -4.87 -18.06
N ASP A 11 -11.25 -4.27 -18.05
CA ASP A 11 -12.22 -4.24 -19.15
C ASP A 11 -12.77 -5.62 -19.62
N VAL A 12 -12.43 -6.70 -18.92
CA VAL A 12 -12.97 -8.04 -19.20
C VAL A 12 -14.47 -8.10 -18.92
N SER A 13 -15.19 -8.87 -19.72
CA SER A 13 -16.63 -9.12 -19.57
C SER A 13 -17.00 -9.68 -18.20
N LEU A 14 -18.08 -9.15 -17.62
CA LEU A 14 -18.70 -9.63 -16.38
C LEU A 14 -19.91 -10.53 -16.64
N ALA A 15 -20.04 -11.08 -17.85
CA ALA A 15 -21.05 -12.08 -18.17
C ALA A 15 -20.97 -13.27 -17.19
N GLY A 16 -22.13 -13.69 -16.68
CA GLY A 16 -22.22 -14.77 -15.68
C GLY A 16 -21.85 -14.36 -14.24
N LYS A 17 -21.49 -13.10 -13.97
CA LYS A 17 -21.32 -12.56 -12.60
C LYS A 17 -22.61 -11.88 -12.12
N ARG A 18 -22.70 -11.68 -10.79
CA ARG A 18 -23.79 -10.93 -10.13
C ARG A 18 -24.08 -9.60 -10.85
N SER A 19 -25.33 -9.17 -10.84
CA SER A 19 -25.80 -7.97 -11.57
C SER A 19 -25.07 -6.69 -11.16
N ASP A 20 -24.62 -6.60 -9.91
CA ASP A 20 -23.92 -5.48 -9.30
C ASP A 20 -22.38 -5.60 -9.33
N ALA A 21 -21.84 -6.68 -9.92
CA ALA A 21 -20.41 -6.89 -9.97
C ALA A 21 -19.70 -5.74 -10.72
N LYS A 22 -18.71 -5.13 -10.07
CA LYS A 22 -17.82 -4.10 -10.65
C LYS A 22 -16.48 -4.66 -11.13
N PHE A 23 -16.07 -5.81 -10.59
CA PHE A 23 -14.76 -6.42 -10.83
C PHE A 23 -14.89 -7.90 -11.17
N CYS A 24 -14.04 -8.39 -12.08
CA CYS A 24 -14.06 -9.80 -12.51
C CYS A 24 -13.50 -10.77 -11.46
N SER A 25 -12.68 -10.27 -10.54
CA SER A 25 -12.00 -11.05 -9.50
C SER A 25 -11.63 -10.18 -8.29
N ALA A 26 -11.31 -10.84 -7.17
CA ALA A 26 -10.75 -10.18 -6.00
C ALA A 26 -9.45 -9.42 -6.32
N ALA A 27 -8.61 -9.97 -7.20
CA ALA A 27 -7.39 -9.31 -7.66
C ALA A 27 -7.68 -7.98 -8.39
N CYS A 28 -8.72 -7.93 -9.23
CA CYS A 28 -9.12 -6.69 -9.88
C CYS A 28 -9.72 -5.67 -8.91
N ARG A 29 -10.52 -6.11 -7.95
CA ARG A 29 -11.03 -5.24 -6.87
C ARG A 29 -9.88 -4.62 -6.06
N VAL A 30 -8.97 -5.45 -5.55
CA VAL A 30 -7.83 -5.00 -4.74
C VAL A 30 -6.92 -4.07 -5.52
N GLY A 31 -6.62 -4.38 -6.79
CA GLY A 31 -5.76 -3.49 -7.57
C GLY A 31 -6.42 -2.20 -8.04
N SER A 32 -7.74 -2.16 -8.25
CA SER A 32 -8.47 -0.89 -8.48
C SER A 32 -8.39 -0.03 -7.23
N HIS A 33 -8.65 -0.63 -6.06
CA HIS A 33 -8.52 0.05 -4.78
C HIS A 33 -7.11 0.60 -4.58
N ARG A 34 -6.05 -0.19 -4.83
CA ARG A 34 -4.65 0.27 -4.79
C ARG A 34 -4.31 1.36 -5.81
N GLN A 35 -5.04 1.47 -6.91
CA GLN A 35 -4.82 2.53 -7.90
C GLN A 35 -5.53 3.82 -7.47
N GLU A 36 -6.76 3.71 -6.96
CA GLU A 36 -7.57 4.83 -6.45
C GLU A 36 -6.98 5.44 -5.18
N VAL A 37 -6.48 4.63 -4.25
CA VAL A 37 -5.88 5.09 -2.98
C VAL A 37 -4.37 5.35 -3.09
N GLY A 38 -3.79 5.16 -4.27
CA GLY A 38 -2.33 5.13 -4.49
C GLY A 38 -1.70 3.82 -4.02
N ARG A 39 -0.63 3.39 -4.71
CA ARG A 39 0.13 2.21 -4.27
C ARG A 39 0.62 2.50 -2.86
N ALA A 40 0.23 1.65 -1.90
CA ALA A 40 1.01 1.42 -0.69
C ALA A 40 2.34 0.73 -1.06
N GLU A 41 3.15 1.38 -1.90
CA GLU A 41 4.59 1.19 -1.83
C GLU A 41 4.95 1.68 -0.44
N ALA A 42 5.50 0.79 0.40
CA ALA A 42 5.72 1.08 1.81
C ALA A 42 6.46 2.41 2.02
N ILE A 43 7.34 2.78 1.08
CA ILE A 43 7.88 4.14 0.86
C ILE A 43 8.34 4.21 -0.60
N ALA A 44 7.93 5.21 -1.38
CA ALA A 44 8.44 5.40 -2.74
C ALA A 44 9.99 5.49 -2.74
N SER A 45 10.67 4.92 -3.74
CA SER A 45 12.14 4.88 -3.79
C SER A 45 12.79 6.29 -3.81
N GLY A 46 12.05 7.32 -4.21
CA GLY A 46 12.48 8.73 -4.20
C GLY A 46 12.26 9.46 -2.87
N PHE A 47 11.64 8.84 -1.86
CA PHE A 47 11.49 9.44 -0.54
C PHE A 47 12.71 9.13 0.33
N THR A 48 13.35 10.19 0.82
CA THR A 48 14.41 10.11 1.82
C THR A 48 13.78 10.15 3.20
N ILE A 49 14.01 9.12 4.01
CA ILE A 49 13.73 9.18 5.45
C ILE A 49 14.81 10.09 6.04
N ASP A 50 14.42 11.29 6.45
CA ASP A 50 15.35 12.29 6.96
C ASP A 50 15.92 11.89 8.33
N ARG A 51 16.87 12.70 8.82
CA ARG A 51 17.54 12.44 10.10
C ARG A 51 16.56 12.46 11.27
N ALA A 52 15.65 13.43 11.31
CA ALA A 52 14.69 13.55 12.41
C ALA A 52 13.81 12.29 12.52
N MET A 53 13.38 11.73 11.39
CA MET A 53 12.62 10.49 11.38
C MET A 53 13.47 9.27 11.78
N ARG A 54 14.75 9.22 11.39
CA ARG A 54 15.66 8.16 11.86
C ARG A 54 15.88 8.22 13.38
N ASP A 55 16.11 9.40 13.92
CA ASP A 55 16.31 9.62 15.35
C ASP A 55 15.05 9.18 16.11
N ALA A 56 13.85 9.52 15.62
CA ALA A 56 12.59 9.06 16.21
C ALA A 56 12.40 7.53 16.17
N LEU A 57 12.86 6.86 15.10
CA LEU A 57 12.84 5.39 15.03
C LEU A 57 13.80 4.75 16.05
N ILE A 58 14.95 5.39 16.32
CA ILE A 58 15.89 4.94 17.35
C ILE A 58 15.31 5.14 18.75
N GLU A 59 14.80 6.34 19.02
CA GLU A 59 14.22 6.68 20.33
C GLU A 59 12.99 5.81 20.69
N SER A 60 12.29 5.31 19.67
CA SER A 60 11.16 4.40 19.86
C SER A 60 11.53 2.91 19.84
N ASP A 61 12.82 2.57 19.87
CA ASP A 61 13.36 1.20 19.84
C ASP A 61 12.92 0.39 18.60
N ARG A 62 12.64 1.09 17.49
CA ARG A 62 12.25 0.49 16.20
C ARG A 62 13.42 0.33 15.24
N LEU A 63 14.52 1.04 15.49
CA LEU A 63 15.75 0.98 14.73
C LEU A 63 16.94 0.92 15.69
N ASN A 64 17.83 -0.05 15.51
CA ASN A 64 19.08 -0.10 16.26
C ASN A 64 19.97 1.11 15.86
N PRO A 65 20.55 1.87 16.80
CA PRO A 65 21.46 2.98 16.49
C PRO A 65 22.61 2.59 15.54
N GLN A 66 23.09 1.34 15.61
CA GLN A 66 24.18 0.85 14.74
C GLN A 66 23.74 0.69 13.27
N ASP A 67 22.43 0.66 13.02
CA ASP A 67 21.82 0.42 11.73
C ASP A 67 21.33 1.71 11.06
N GLU A 68 21.62 2.88 11.63
CA GLU A 68 21.09 4.18 11.17
C GLU A 68 21.52 4.56 9.74
N HIS A 69 22.62 3.98 9.26
CA HIS A 69 23.16 4.21 7.92
C HIS A 69 22.78 3.12 6.91
N ASP A 70 22.11 2.04 7.35
CA ASP A 70 21.63 0.99 6.46
C ASP A 70 20.26 1.37 5.88
N PRO A 71 20.18 1.76 4.59
CA PRO A 71 18.93 2.23 4.01
C PRO A 71 17.85 1.15 3.94
N VAL A 72 18.22 -0.14 3.92
CA VAL A 72 17.27 -1.25 3.92
C VAL A 72 16.62 -1.37 5.29
N LYS A 73 17.41 -1.34 6.36
CA LYS A 73 16.93 -1.44 7.73
C LYS A 73 16.09 -0.22 8.15
N VAL A 74 16.54 0.98 7.79
CA VAL A 74 15.80 2.22 8.06
C VAL A 74 14.42 2.20 7.37
N ARG A 75 14.35 1.74 6.11
CA ARG A 75 13.07 1.61 5.39
C ARG A 75 12.17 0.54 6.00
N ALA A 76 12.73 -0.57 6.47
CA ALA A 76 11.97 -1.62 7.13
C ALA A 76 11.33 -1.13 8.44
N ALA A 77 12.11 -0.45 9.28
CA ALA A 77 11.64 0.13 10.54
C ALA A 77 10.52 1.16 10.33
N PHE A 78 10.70 2.06 9.36
CA PHE A 78 9.66 3.05 9.02
C PHE A 78 8.38 2.40 8.48
N ALA A 79 8.51 1.42 7.58
CA ALA A 79 7.35 0.71 7.04
C ALA A 79 6.56 -0.02 8.15
N GLU A 80 7.26 -0.61 9.12
CA GLU A 80 6.63 -1.21 10.27
C GLU A 80 5.88 -0.20 11.14
N MET A 81 6.50 0.95 11.43
CA MET A 81 5.85 2.05 12.13
C MET A 81 4.54 2.45 11.41
N CYS A 82 4.58 2.71 10.10
CA CYS A 82 3.38 3.08 9.34
C CYS A 82 2.27 2.03 9.43
N ARG A 83 2.60 0.72 9.39
CA ARG A 83 1.60 -0.35 9.55
C ARG A 83 0.93 -0.31 10.92
N GLN A 84 1.69 -0.14 11.99
CA GLN A 84 1.14 -0.09 13.35
C GLN A 84 0.26 1.15 13.56
N PHE A 85 0.63 2.29 12.99
CA PHE A 85 -0.24 3.48 13.00
C PHE A 85 -1.53 3.23 12.22
N ALA A 86 -1.45 2.62 11.03
CA ALA A 86 -2.63 2.29 10.25
C ALA A 86 -3.58 1.33 11.01
N GLU A 87 -3.06 0.33 11.71
CA GLU A 87 -3.85 -0.58 12.53
C GLU A 87 -4.49 0.11 13.74
N LYS A 88 -3.78 1.04 14.38
CA LYS A 88 -4.27 1.75 15.57
C LYS A 88 -5.41 2.74 15.27
N PHE A 89 -5.46 3.27 14.06
CA PHE A 89 -6.41 4.32 13.65
C PHE A 89 -7.38 3.86 12.53
N ALA A 90 -7.46 2.56 12.25
CA ALA A 90 -8.47 1.94 11.39
C ALA A 90 -9.76 1.65 12.16
#